data_AF-A0A9D1K8M5-F1
#
_entry.id   AF-A0A9D1K8M5-F1
#
_cell.length_a   1.000
_cell.length_b   1.000
_cell.length_c   1.000
_cell.angle_alpha   90.00
_cell.angle_beta   90.00
_cell.angle_gamma   90.00
#
_symmetry.space_group_name_H-M   'P 1'
#
loop_
_entity.id
_entity.type
_entity.pdbx_description
1 polymer ?
#
loop_
_entity_poly.entity_id
_entity_poly.type
_entity_poly.pdbx_seq_one_letter_code
_entity_poly.pdbx_strand_id
1 'polypeptide(L)'
;MAKEIVMPKLGLTMTEGTIESWYKKEGEAVQEGEKLFSVSTDKLTNDVEATASGVLLRVLVAAGGTVPCLTPVAVIGARGESVTPVPAAAGHPAEAEPGSSEGGGVLVIGGGPGGYVAAIRAAQLGAKVTLIECAEIGGTCLNRGCMPTKALLHSSEVYEL
;
A
#
# COMPACT_ATOMS: atom_id res chain seq x y z
N MET A 1 24.22 -3.53 5.92
CA MET A 1 22.83 -3.82 6.38
C MET A 1 22.04 -2.52 6.35
N ALA A 2 21.18 -2.38 5.34
CA ALA A 2 20.21 -1.29 5.28
C ALA A 2 19.19 -1.48 6.42
N LYS A 3 19.00 -0.46 7.25
CA LYS A 3 18.05 -0.42 8.34
C LYS A 3 16.91 0.50 7.93
N GLU A 4 15.72 -0.09 7.79
CA GLU A 4 14.51 0.65 7.50
C GLU A 4 14.07 1.40 8.76
N ILE A 5 13.85 2.71 8.63
CA ILE A 5 13.21 3.50 9.66
C ILE A 5 11.72 3.31 9.48
N VAL A 6 11.08 2.70 10.47
CA VAL A 6 9.62 2.55 10.53
C VAL A 6 9.00 3.73 11.26
N MET A 7 7.79 4.10 10.87
CA MET A 7 7.01 5.11 11.60
C MET A 7 6.75 4.60 13.04
N PRO A 8 7.32 5.26 14.07
CA PRO A 8 7.13 4.83 15.45
C PRO A 8 5.69 5.09 15.88
N LYS A 9 5.14 4.15 16.66
CA LYS A 9 3.83 4.33 17.28
C LYS A 9 3.98 5.22 18.52
N LEU A 10 3.83 6.53 18.33
CA LEU A 10 3.98 7.53 19.40
C LEU A 10 2.76 7.61 20.35
N GLY A 11 1.64 6.96 20.00
CA GLY A 11 0.45 6.90 20.85
C GLY A 11 -0.29 5.56 20.77
N LEU A 12 -0.90 5.12 21.88
CA LEU A 12 -1.64 3.85 21.97
C LEU A 12 -2.80 3.76 20.97
N THR A 13 -3.41 4.90 20.63
CA THR A 13 -4.53 5.05 19.67
C THR A 13 -4.11 5.55 18.29
N MET A 14 -2.81 5.69 18.01
CA MET A 14 -2.32 6.22 16.74
C MET A 14 -2.40 5.14 15.64
N THR A 15 -3.10 5.45 14.56
CA THR A 15 -3.26 4.59 13.37
C THR A 15 -2.41 5.06 12.18
N GLU A 16 -2.25 6.37 12.02
CA GLU A 16 -1.47 7.02 10.97
C GLU A 16 -0.76 8.27 11.50
N GLY A 17 0.33 8.68 10.83
CA GLY A 17 1.08 9.88 11.13
C GLY A 17 1.48 10.59 9.84
N THR A 18 1.37 11.91 9.83
CA THR A 18 1.69 12.76 8.67
C THR A 18 3.06 13.36 8.86
N ILE A 19 3.96 13.19 7.89
CA ILE A 19 5.29 13.81 7.96
C ILE A 19 5.16 15.27 7.59
N GLU A 20 5.42 16.20 8.51
CA GLU A 20 5.29 17.63 8.26
C GLU A 20 6.53 18.19 7.56
N SER A 21 7.71 17.85 8.06
CA SER A 21 8.97 18.33 7.49
C SER A 21 10.12 17.35 7.71
N TRP A 22 10.98 17.24 6.70
CA TRP A 22 12.24 16.50 6.78
C TRP A 22 13.36 17.47 7.12
N TYR A 23 14.12 17.16 8.17
CA TYR A 23 15.33 17.92 8.53
C TYR A 23 16.56 17.42 7.77
N LYS A 24 16.53 16.17 7.31
CA LYS A 24 17.62 15.51 6.57
C LYS A 24 17.19 15.13 5.16
N LYS A 25 18.09 15.29 4.19
CA LYS A 25 17.82 14.98 2.77
C LYS A 25 18.37 13.60 2.38
N GLU A 26 17.85 13.07 1.27
CA GLU A 26 18.41 11.88 0.60
C GLU A 26 19.91 12.08 0.29
N GLY A 27 20.73 11.14 0.72
CA GLY A 27 22.19 11.16 0.60
C GLY A 27 22.92 11.78 1.79
N GLU A 28 22.22 12.29 2.81
CA GLU A 28 22.85 12.91 3.98
C GLU A 28 23.20 11.88 5.07
N ALA A 29 24.32 12.11 5.75
CA ALA A 29 24.71 11.31 6.91
C ALA A 29 23.86 11.71 8.13
N VAL A 30 23.33 10.70 8.81
CA VAL A 30 22.50 10.82 10.02
C VAL A 30 23.11 9.95 11.10
N GLN A 31 23.18 10.48 12.33
CA GLN A 31 23.61 9.71 13.50
C GLN A 31 22.42 9.23 14.33
N GLU A 32 22.60 8.12 15.05
CA GLU A 32 21.58 7.62 15.99
C GLU A 32 21.28 8.68 17.07
N GLY A 33 20.01 9.04 17.25
CA GLY A 33 19.57 10.14 18.11
C GLY A 33 19.49 11.52 17.43
N GLU A 34 19.81 11.64 16.15
CA GLU A 34 19.66 12.90 15.40
C GLU A 34 18.22 13.05 14.86
N LYS A 35 17.68 14.27 14.87
CA LYS A 35 16.33 14.56 14.36
C LYS A 35 16.26 14.32 12.84
N LEU A 36 15.37 13.43 12.42
CA LEU A 36 15.17 13.07 11.01
C LEU A 36 14.05 13.85 10.35
N PHE A 37 12.86 13.76 10.92
CA PHE A 37 11.65 14.38 10.42
C PHE A 37 10.67 14.65 11.55
N SER A 38 9.82 15.66 11.37
CA SER A 38 8.74 15.95 12.29
C SER A 38 7.46 15.25 11.82
N VAL A 39 6.85 14.45 12.70
CA VAL A 39 5.56 13.80 12.44
C VAL A 39 4.47 14.56 13.17
N SER A 40 3.47 15.02 12.42
CA SER A 40 2.24 15.60 12.93
C SER A 40 1.16 14.52 12.99
N THR A 41 0.50 14.43 14.13
CA THR A 41 -0.67 13.57 14.37
C THR A 41 -1.86 14.44 14.75
N ASP A 42 -3.07 13.86 14.77
CA ASP A 42 -4.33 14.53 15.14
C ASP A 42 -4.26 15.36 16.44
N LYS A 43 -3.30 15.09 17.34
CA LYS A 43 -3.18 15.80 18.63
C LYS A 43 -1.83 16.43 18.91
N LEU A 44 -0.73 15.89 18.42
CA LEU A 44 0.62 16.38 18.72
C LEU A 44 1.54 16.25 17.49
N THR A 45 2.40 17.25 17.32
CA THR A 45 3.60 17.15 16.49
C THR A 45 4.77 16.69 17.36
N ASN A 46 5.47 15.64 16.92
CA ASN A 46 6.65 15.10 17.59
C ASN A 46 7.79 14.94 16.58
N ASP A 47 9.01 15.22 17.02
CA ASP A 47 10.20 14.98 16.21
C ASP A 47 10.62 13.51 16.34
N VAL A 48 10.81 12.83 15.21
CA VAL A 48 11.31 11.45 15.18
C VAL A 48 12.83 11.48 15.06
N GLU A 49 13.51 10.89 16.03
CA GLU A 49 14.95 10.70 16.06
C GLU A 49 15.37 9.45 15.29
N ALA A 50 16.58 9.45 14.74
CA ALA A 50 17.13 8.31 14.02
C ALA A 50 17.41 7.13 14.96
N THR A 51 16.80 5.98 14.70
CA THR A 51 17.09 4.71 15.38
C THR A 51 18.34 3.99 14.83
N ALA A 52 19.08 4.65 13.93
CA ALA A 52 20.22 4.09 13.23
C ALA A 52 21.17 5.21 12.74
N SER A 53 22.47 4.96 12.84
CA SER A 53 23.50 5.80 12.21
C SER A 53 23.83 5.28 10.81
N GLY A 54 23.91 6.17 9.82
CA GLY A 54 24.23 5.83 8.44
C GLY A 54 23.96 6.97 7.46
N VAL A 55 23.83 6.64 6.18
CA VAL A 55 23.42 7.59 5.14
C VAL A 55 21.96 7.33 4.80
N LEU A 56 21.15 8.40 4.72
CA LEU A 56 19.77 8.30 4.28
C LEU A 56 19.76 7.96 2.78
N LEU A 57 19.56 6.69 2.44
CA LEU A 57 19.69 6.22 1.05
C LEU A 57 18.51 6.69 0.20
N ARG A 58 17.29 6.61 0.74
CA ARG A 58 16.07 6.99 0.06
C ARG A 58 14.96 7.30 1.04
N VAL A 59 14.22 8.37 0.77
CA VAL A 59 12.95 8.69 1.43
C VAL A 59 11.84 7.98 0.65
N LEU A 60 11.07 7.14 1.33
CA LEU A 60 9.90 6.47 0.72
C LEU A 60 8.66 7.38 0.78
N VAL A 61 8.64 8.34 1.72
CA VAL A 61 7.50 9.22 2.00
C VAL A 61 7.96 10.68 2.07
N ALA A 62 7.55 11.50 1.11
CA ALA A 62 7.89 12.92 1.09
C ALA A 62 7.21 13.71 2.23
N ALA A 63 7.70 14.92 2.50
CA ALA A 63 7.02 15.86 3.40
C ALA A 63 5.59 16.12 2.90
N GLY A 64 4.61 16.06 3.81
CA GLY A 64 3.18 16.09 3.56
C GLY A 64 2.52 14.71 3.43
N GLY A 65 3.30 13.62 3.42
CA GLY A 65 2.76 12.27 3.28
C GLY A 65 2.22 11.70 4.60
N THR A 66 0.98 11.24 4.57
CA THR A 66 0.35 10.46 5.66
C THR A 66 0.67 8.99 5.49
N VAL A 67 1.19 8.35 6.54
CA VAL A 67 1.50 6.92 6.55
C VAL A 67 0.97 6.20 7.78
N PRO A 68 0.54 4.93 7.64
CA PRO A 68 0.17 4.11 8.78
C PRO A 68 1.35 3.85 9.71
N CYS A 69 1.08 3.67 11.01
CA CYS A 69 2.09 3.20 11.96
C CYS A 69 2.70 1.86 11.50
N LEU A 70 3.97 1.61 11.84
CA LEU A 70 4.75 0.42 11.43
C LEU A 70 5.14 0.36 9.94
N THR A 71 4.87 1.41 9.16
CA THR A 71 5.30 1.47 7.75
C THR A 71 6.73 2.02 7.64
N PRO A 72 7.61 1.45 6.79
CA PRO A 72 8.94 2.00 6.53
C PRO A 72 8.84 3.35 5.79
N VAL A 73 9.38 4.41 6.39
CA VAL A 73 9.33 5.78 5.86
C VAL A 73 10.61 6.19 5.13
N ALA A 74 11.75 5.63 5.54
CA ALA A 74 13.04 5.87 4.92
C ALA A 74 13.98 4.69 5.16
N VAL A 75 14.96 4.55 4.28
CA VAL A 75 15.99 3.52 4.41
C VAL A 75 17.31 4.20 4.73
N ILE A 76 17.90 3.88 5.89
CA ILE A 76 19.27 4.27 6.24
C ILE A 76 20.20 3.10 5.96
N GLY A 77 21.34 3.34 5.30
CA GLY A 77 22.33 2.30 5.05
C GLY A 77 23.75 2.84 4.92
N ALA A 78 24.70 1.94 4.68
CA ALA A 78 26.08 2.32 4.39
C ALA A 78 26.19 2.85 2.95
N ARG A 79 27.11 3.79 2.73
CA ARG A 79 27.34 4.46 1.44
C ARG A 79 27.74 3.43 0.37
N GLY A 80 26.81 3.06 -0.52
CA GLY A 80 27.09 2.27 -1.74
C GLY A 80 26.39 0.91 -1.89
N GLU A 81 25.44 0.50 -1.04
CA GLU A 81 24.67 -0.73 -1.27
C GLU A 81 23.42 -0.47 -2.14
N SER A 82 23.42 -1.02 -3.36
CA SER A 82 22.25 -1.09 -4.22
C SER A 82 21.29 -2.15 -3.69
N VAL A 83 20.12 -1.73 -3.18
CA VAL A 83 19.07 -2.66 -2.79
C VAL A 83 18.35 -3.11 -4.04
N THR A 84 18.67 -4.32 -4.48
CA THR A 84 17.90 -5.07 -5.46
C THR A 84 16.53 -5.35 -4.84
N PRO A 85 15.40 -4.94 -5.43
CA PRO A 85 14.09 -5.19 -4.85
C PRO A 85 13.79 -6.68 -4.87
N VAL A 86 13.67 -7.29 -3.70
CA VAL A 86 13.09 -8.63 -3.53
C VAL A 86 11.57 -8.48 -3.68
N PRO A 87 10.90 -9.24 -4.56
CA PRO A 87 9.46 -9.15 -4.72
C PRO A 87 8.76 -9.71 -3.49
N ALA A 88 8.17 -8.82 -2.69
CA ALA A 88 7.29 -9.18 -1.59
C ALA A 88 5.93 -9.63 -2.18
N ALA A 89 5.72 -10.94 -2.22
CA ALA A 89 4.39 -11.51 -2.32
C ALA A 89 3.70 -11.35 -0.96
N ALA A 90 2.76 -10.40 -0.86
CA ALA A 90 1.48 -10.49 -0.15
C ALA A 90 0.85 -9.09 0.02
N GLY A 91 -0.16 -8.81 -0.80
CA GLY A 91 -1.33 -7.96 -0.54
C GLY A 91 -1.15 -6.66 0.21
N HIS A 92 -1.14 -5.54 -0.52
CA HIS A 92 -2.17 -4.50 -0.42
C HIS A 92 -2.47 -4.00 -1.86
N PRO A 93 -3.73 -3.64 -2.20
CA PRO A 93 -4.02 -2.99 -3.46
C PRO A 93 -3.25 -1.67 -3.48
N ALA A 94 -2.33 -1.53 -4.43
CA ALA A 94 -1.86 -0.22 -4.81
C ALA A 94 -3.09 0.57 -5.25
N GLU A 95 -3.48 1.57 -4.47
CA GLU A 95 -4.34 2.63 -4.96
C GLU A 95 -3.54 3.38 -6.01
N ALA A 96 -3.65 2.90 -7.24
CA ALA A 96 -3.22 3.63 -8.40
C ALA A 96 -4.09 4.88 -8.46
N GLU A 97 -3.50 6.04 -8.13
CA GLU A 97 -4.04 7.32 -8.58
C GLU A 97 -4.32 7.18 -10.09
N PRO A 98 -5.55 7.50 -10.56
CA PRO A 98 -5.86 7.44 -11.97
C PRO A 98 -5.09 8.57 -12.65
N GLY A 99 -3.87 8.26 -13.09
CA GLY A 99 -3.12 9.06 -14.03
C GLY A 99 -3.96 9.24 -15.27
N SER A 100 -4.38 10.47 -15.51
CA SER A 100 -4.97 10.96 -16.74
C SER A 100 -4.03 10.65 -17.91
N SER A 101 -4.22 9.50 -18.53
CA SER A 101 -3.73 9.23 -19.87
C SER A 101 -4.95 8.99 -20.74
N GLU A 102 -5.13 9.88 -21.71
CA GLU A 102 -6.10 9.68 -22.77
C GLU A 102 -5.89 8.29 -23.39
N GLY A 103 -6.91 7.44 -23.24
CA GLY A 103 -7.07 6.22 -24.01
C GLY A 103 -6.08 5.09 -23.72
N GLY A 104 -5.50 5.01 -22.52
CA GLY A 104 -4.78 3.80 -22.09
C GLY A 104 -5.70 2.57 -22.13
N GLY A 105 -5.39 1.61 -22.98
CA GLY A 105 -6.12 0.35 -23.05
C GLY A 105 -5.78 -0.54 -21.85
N VAL A 106 -6.78 -1.03 -21.12
CA VAL A 106 -6.60 -1.93 -19.97
C VAL A 106 -6.96 -3.35 -20.40
N LEU A 107 -6.02 -4.29 -20.26
CA LEU A 107 -6.27 -5.71 -20.47
C LEU A 107 -6.39 -6.42 -19.11
N VAL A 108 -7.54 -7.03 -18.85
CA VAL A 108 -7.80 -7.83 -17.65
C VAL A 108 -7.80 -9.30 -18.01
N ILE A 109 -6.95 -10.10 -17.35
CA ILE A 109 -6.87 -11.55 -17.55
C ILE A 109 -7.47 -12.26 -16.33
N GLY A 110 -8.52 -13.04 -16.57
CA GLY A 110 -9.36 -13.66 -15.55
C GLY A 110 -10.59 -12.83 -15.26
N GLY A 111 -11.77 -13.42 -15.43
CA GLY A 111 -13.08 -12.85 -15.22
C GLY A 111 -13.71 -13.23 -13.89
N GLY A 112 -12.94 -13.67 -12.89
CA GLY A 112 -13.41 -13.91 -11.52
C GLY A 112 -13.94 -12.64 -10.82
N PRO A 113 -14.45 -12.73 -9.56
CA PRO A 113 -15.00 -11.58 -8.83
C PRO A 113 -14.06 -10.37 -8.76
N GLY A 114 -12.75 -10.59 -8.63
CA GLY A 114 -11.79 -9.48 -8.69
C GLY A 114 -11.58 -8.94 -10.10
N GLY A 115 -11.56 -9.83 -11.10
CA GLY A 115 -11.26 -9.49 -12.48
C GLY A 115 -12.37 -8.70 -13.15
N TYR A 116 -13.61 -9.18 -13.11
CA TYR A 116 -14.71 -8.45 -13.73
C TYR A 116 -15.00 -7.12 -12.99
N VAL A 117 -14.82 -7.05 -11.66
CA VAL A 117 -14.99 -5.80 -10.89
C VAL A 117 -13.91 -4.79 -11.27
N ALA A 118 -12.65 -5.22 -11.39
CA ALA A 118 -11.56 -4.36 -11.83
C ALA A 118 -11.79 -3.84 -13.26
N ALA A 119 -12.26 -4.69 -14.17
CA ALA A 119 -12.60 -4.31 -15.54
C ALA A 119 -13.73 -3.26 -15.58
N ILE A 120 -14.80 -3.47 -14.81
CA ILE A 120 -15.92 -2.52 -14.71
C ILE A 120 -15.43 -1.18 -14.16
N ARG A 121 -14.62 -1.21 -13.09
CA ARG A 121 -14.13 0.03 -12.47
C ARG A 121 -13.20 0.79 -13.40
N ALA A 122 -12.30 0.10 -14.10
CA ALA A 122 -11.44 0.70 -15.10
C ALA A 122 -12.25 1.35 -16.24
N ALA A 123 -13.32 0.70 -16.71
CA ALA A 123 -14.20 1.27 -17.73
C ALA A 123 -14.96 2.50 -17.22
N GLN A 124 -15.45 2.49 -15.98
CA GLN A 124 -16.10 3.65 -15.34
C GLN A 124 -15.17 4.86 -15.21
N LEU A 125 -13.87 4.60 -15.08
CA LEU A 125 -12.83 5.64 -15.04
C LEU A 125 -12.39 6.11 -16.43
N GLY A 126 -13.05 5.64 -17.50
CA GLY A 126 -12.81 6.10 -18.87
C GLY A 126 -11.77 5.30 -19.66
N ALA A 127 -11.26 4.19 -19.11
CA ALA A 127 -10.33 3.33 -19.83
C ALA A 127 -11.03 2.46 -20.89
N LYS A 128 -10.34 2.17 -22.00
CA LYS A 128 -10.81 1.18 -22.99
C LYS A 128 -10.40 -0.22 -22.51
N VAL A 129 -11.35 -0.96 -21.95
CA VAL A 129 -11.06 -2.24 -21.28
C VAL A 129 -11.32 -3.43 -22.22
N THR A 130 -10.40 -4.39 -22.22
CA THR A 130 -10.58 -5.73 -22.77
C THR A 130 -10.42 -6.73 -21.64
N LEU A 131 -11.40 -7.61 -21.42
CA LEU A 131 -11.31 -8.68 -20.43
C LEU A 131 -11.24 -10.03 -21.16
N ILE A 132 -10.28 -10.86 -20.77
CA ILE A 132 -10.06 -12.20 -21.33
C ILE A 132 -10.19 -13.21 -20.20
N GLU A 133 -11.16 -14.12 -20.32
CA GLU A 133 -11.33 -15.28 -19.45
C GLU A 133 -11.25 -16.55 -20.29
N CYS A 134 -10.60 -17.57 -19.75
CA CYS A 134 -10.40 -18.87 -20.41
C CYS A 134 -11.62 -19.78 -20.22
N ALA A 135 -12.32 -19.65 -19.08
CA ALA A 135 -13.51 -20.39 -18.73
C ALA A 135 -14.75 -19.45 -18.70
N GLU A 136 -15.56 -19.53 -17.66
CA GLU A 136 -16.79 -18.73 -17.50
C GLU A 136 -16.54 -17.52 -16.58
N ILE A 137 -17.11 -16.35 -16.94
CA ILE A 137 -17.06 -15.12 -16.12
C ILE A 137 -17.69 -15.36 -14.75
N GLY A 138 -17.05 -14.88 -13.71
CA GLY A 138 -17.32 -15.21 -12.31
C GLY A 138 -16.25 -16.11 -11.71
N GLY A 139 -15.50 -16.85 -12.54
CA GLY A 139 -14.42 -17.72 -12.09
C GLY A 139 -14.91 -18.81 -11.13
N THR A 140 -14.01 -19.43 -10.38
CA THR A 140 -14.36 -20.52 -9.45
C THR A 140 -15.34 -20.08 -8.37
N CYS A 141 -15.16 -18.88 -7.83
CA CYS A 141 -16.03 -18.26 -6.83
C CYS A 141 -17.40 -17.84 -7.38
N LEU A 142 -17.56 -17.79 -8.71
CA LEU A 142 -18.76 -17.63 -9.54
C LEU A 142 -19.50 -18.95 -9.83
N ASN A 143 -18.73 -19.92 -10.31
CA ASN A 143 -19.28 -20.91 -11.24
C ASN A 143 -19.01 -22.36 -10.82
N ARG A 144 -18.16 -22.58 -9.82
CA ARG A 144 -17.93 -23.93 -9.24
C ARG A 144 -18.16 -24.01 -7.75
N GLY A 145 -17.96 -22.92 -7.02
CA GLY A 145 -18.11 -22.88 -5.57
C GLY A 145 -18.43 -21.47 -5.11
N CYS A 146 -19.68 -21.10 -5.34
CA CYS A 146 -20.04 -19.70 -5.52
C CYS A 146 -20.83 -19.07 -4.38
N MET A 147 -20.60 -17.76 -4.18
CA MET A 147 -21.23 -16.90 -3.17
C MET A 147 -22.72 -17.17 -2.88
N PRO A 148 -23.60 -17.42 -3.87
CA PRO A 148 -25.02 -17.63 -3.63
C PRO A 148 -25.37 -19.05 -3.18
N THR A 149 -24.60 -20.08 -3.54
CA THR A 149 -24.78 -21.42 -2.93
C THR A 149 -24.53 -21.32 -1.42
N LYS A 150 -23.56 -20.49 -1.01
CA LYS A 150 -23.38 -20.11 0.40
C LYS A 150 -24.48 -19.18 0.93
N ALA A 151 -24.93 -18.21 0.14
CA ALA A 151 -25.96 -17.27 0.60
C ALA A 151 -27.33 -17.94 0.79
N LEU A 152 -27.70 -18.92 -0.02
CA LEU A 152 -28.96 -19.68 0.08
C LEU A 152 -28.89 -20.85 1.05
N LEU A 153 -27.75 -21.56 1.17
CA LEU A 153 -27.54 -22.49 2.29
C LEU A 153 -27.61 -21.75 3.63
N HIS A 154 -26.99 -20.57 3.72
CA HIS A 154 -27.12 -19.66 4.86
C HIS A 154 -28.57 -19.21 5.08
N SER A 155 -29.30 -18.86 4.01
CA SER A 155 -30.71 -18.46 4.12
C SER A 155 -31.61 -19.61 4.62
N SER A 156 -31.29 -20.87 4.32
CA SER A 156 -32.05 -22.03 4.81
C SER A 156 -31.68 -22.47 6.24
N GLU A 157 -30.43 -22.37 6.68
CA GLU A 157 -30.00 -22.66 8.08
C GLU A 157 -30.55 -21.64 9.09
N VAL A 158 -30.70 -20.39 8.65
CA VAL A 158 -31.27 -19.29 9.47
C VAL A 158 -32.78 -19.47 9.69
N TYR A 159 -33.46 -20.24 8.84
CA TYR A 159 -34.91 -20.44 8.90
C TYR A 159 -35.33 -21.61 9.84
N GLU A 160 -34.39 -22.39 10.40
CA GLU A 160 -34.64 -23.59 11.25
C GLU A 160 -34.43 -23.41 12.80
N LEU A 161 -34.07 -22.22 13.32
CA LEU A 161 -33.91 -21.88 14.77
C LEU A 161 -35.11 -21.10 15.34
#